data_AF-A0A938ITE1-F1
#
_entry.id   AF-A0A938ITE1-F1
#
_cell.length_a   1.000
_cell.length_b   1.000
_cell.length_c   1.000
_cell.angle_alpha   90.00
_cell.angle_beta   90.00
_cell.angle_gamma   90.00
#
_symmetry.space_group_name_H-M   'P 1'
#
loop_
_entity.id
_entity.type
_entity.pdbx_description
1 polymer ?
#
loop_
_entity_poly.entity_id
_entity_poly.type
_entity_poly.pdbx_seq_one_letter_code
_entity_poly.pdbx_strand_id
1 'polypeptide(L)'
;MDANRENPQTLRPTALTAADVARLLGVAEDVVRKHLAEGAPRAADGTMNLVHYAAWLNQASLRYALASRDLSRRSPEGTEPDGD
;
A
#
# COMPACT_ATOMS: atom_id res chain seq x y z
N MET A 1 -2.93 22.17 37.16
CA MET A 1 -2.36 22.75 35.94
C MET A 1 -1.00 22.13 35.85
N ASP A 2 -0.91 21.01 35.14
CA ASP A 2 0.29 20.17 35.07
C ASP A 2 0.37 19.75 33.60
N ALA A 3 0.83 20.68 32.75
CA ALA A 3 2.19 20.70 32.23
C ALA A 3 2.42 19.58 31.20
N ASN A 4 2.15 19.93 29.94
CA ASN A 4 2.95 19.47 28.82
C ASN A 4 3.02 17.93 28.63
N ARG A 5 1.89 17.29 28.28
CA ARG A 5 1.99 16.09 27.44
C ARG A 5 2.55 16.56 26.11
N GLU A 6 3.86 16.42 26.00
CA GLU A 6 4.67 16.79 24.86
C GLU A 6 3.92 16.45 23.57
N ASN A 7 3.59 17.50 22.84
CA ASN A 7 3.02 17.50 21.50
C ASN A 7 3.48 16.22 20.75
N PRO A 8 2.59 15.26 20.43
CA PRO A 8 2.98 13.99 19.83
C PRO A 8 3.63 14.32 18.50
N GLN A 9 4.95 14.33 18.56
CA GLN A 9 5.96 14.40 17.52
C GLN A 9 5.39 14.96 16.23
N THR A 10 5.65 16.24 15.96
CA THR A 10 5.33 16.92 14.71
C THR A 10 5.54 15.96 13.55
N LEU A 11 4.46 15.27 13.13
CA LEU A 11 4.51 14.18 12.18
C LEU A 11 5.07 14.80 10.93
N ARG A 12 6.33 14.50 10.61
CA ARG A 12 6.96 14.99 9.38
C ARG A 12 6.37 14.10 8.30
N PRO A 13 5.38 14.57 7.51
CA PRO A 13 4.73 13.71 6.51
C PRO A 13 5.74 13.23 5.45
N THR A 14 6.90 13.90 5.36
CA THR A 14 8.00 13.58 4.48
C THR A 14 9.00 12.56 5.03
N ALA A 15 8.93 12.21 6.32
CA ALA A 15 9.86 11.30 6.98
C ALA A 15 9.15 10.48 8.09
N LEU A 16 8.41 9.46 7.67
CA LEU A 16 7.64 8.56 8.54
C LEU A 16 8.31 7.19 8.65
N THR A 17 8.22 6.55 9.80
CA THR A 17 8.64 5.14 9.94
C THR A 17 7.55 4.19 9.42
N ALA A 18 7.89 2.91 9.22
CA ALA A 18 6.89 1.90 8.85
C ALA A 18 5.76 1.79 9.89
N ALA A 19 6.09 1.94 11.17
CA ALA A 19 5.12 1.94 12.26
C ALA A 19 4.17 3.15 12.19
N ASP A 20 4.68 4.34 11.87
CA ASP A 20 3.86 5.55 11.71
C ASP A 20 2.93 5.44 10.51
N VAL A 21 3.45 4.97 9.37
CA VAL A 21 2.65 4.74 8.16
C VAL A 21 1.55 3.70 8.42
N ALA A 22 1.88 2.60 9.11
CA ALA A 22 0.92 1.58 9.49
C ALA A 22 -0.21 2.16 10.37
N ARG A 23 0.15 2.96 11.37
CA ARG A 23 -0.82 3.64 12.25
C ARG A 23 -1.69 4.64 11.49
N LEU A 24 -1.10 5.44 10.60
CA LEU A 24 -1.82 6.43 9.80
C LEU A 24 -2.83 5.78 8.83
N LEU A 25 -2.46 4.63 8.26
CA LEU A 25 -3.31 3.88 7.34
C LEU A 25 -4.29 2.95 8.06
N GLY A 26 -4.12 2.72 9.37
CA GLY A 26 -4.91 1.75 10.12
C GLY A 26 -4.66 0.29 9.71
N VAL A 27 -3.45 -0.01 9.24
CA VAL A 27 -3.05 -1.36 8.80
C VAL A 27 -1.95 -1.94 9.69
N ALA A 28 -1.71 -3.25 9.59
CA ALA A 28 -0.60 -3.88 10.30
C ALA A 28 0.77 -3.47 9.71
N GLU A 29 1.79 -3.34 10.56
CA GLU A 29 3.15 -2.97 10.12
C GLU A 29 3.72 -3.96 9.11
N ASP A 30 3.38 -5.25 9.22
CA ASP A 30 3.79 -6.30 8.27
C ASP A 30 3.37 -5.98 6.83
N VAL A 31 2.19 -5.35 6.65
CA VAL A 31 1.69 -4.92 5.34
C VAL A 31 2.60 -3.85 4.75
N VAL A 32 3.00 -2.87 5.57
CA VAL A 32 3.93 -1.81 5.14
C VAL A 32 5.31 -2.39 4.80
N ARG A 33 5.79 -3.37 5.59
CA ARG A 33 7.05 -4.07 5.30
C ARG A 33 6.99 -4.86 4.00
N LYS A 34 5.86 -5.49 3.68
CA LYS A 34 5.65 -6.15 2.38
C LYS A 34 5.73 -5.16 1.23
N HIS A 35 5.07 -4.01 1.33
CA HIS A 35 5.17 -2.97 0.30
C HIS A 35 6.61 -2.49 0.10
N LEU A 36 7.39 -2.36 1.17
CA LEU A 36 8.82 -2.05 1.08
C LEU A 36 9.61 -3.14 0.32
N ALA A 37 9.32 -4.42 0.57
CA ALA A 37 9.91 -5.54 -0.16
C ALA A 37 9.49 -5.57 -1.64
N GLU A 38 8.26 -5.14 -1.94
CA GLU A 38 7.76 -4.97 -3.32
C GLU A 38 8.33 -3.74 -4.05
N GLY A 39 9.16 -2.94 -3.37
CA GLY A 39 9.86 -1.80 -3.97
C GLY A 39 9.20 -0.45 -3.72
N ALA A 40 8.41 -0.31 -2.64
CA ALA A 40 7.93 1.01 -2.22
C ALA A 40 9.11 1.97 -1.94
N PRO A 41 9.00 3.24 -2.35
CA PRO A 41 10.08 4.21 -2.21
C PRO A 41 10.38 4.50 -0.73
N ARG A 42 11.62 4.22 -0.31
CA ARG A 42 12.16 4.56 1.01
C ARG A 42 13.37 5.48 0.89
N ALA A 43 13.50 6.42 1.80
CA ALA A 43 14.71 7.23 1.94
C ALA A 43 15.88 6.36 2.40
N ALA A 44 17.11 6.80 2.13
CA ALA A 44 18.33 6.11 2.53
C ALA A 44 18.45 5.94 4.05
N ASP A 45 17.92 6.91 4.82
CA ASP A 45 17.83 6.88 6.28
C ASP A 45 16.74 5.94 6.83
N GLY A 46 16.02 5.21 5.96
CA GLY A 46 14.99 4.25 6.36
C GLY A 46 13.60 4.86 6.63
N THR A 47 13.43 6.16 6.43
CA THR A 47 12.14 6.86 6.53
C THR A 47 11.39 6.86 5.20
N MET A 48 10.08 7.08 5.23
CA MET A 48 9.20 7.12 4.07
C MET A 48 8.49 8.46 3.96
N ASN A 49 8.41 8.98 2.74
CA ASN A 49 7.59 10.15 2.45
C ASN A 49 6.16 9.67 2.13
N LEU A 50 5.17 10.14 2.90
CA LEU A 50 3.78 9.76 2.78
C LEU A 50 3.22 10.00 1.37
N VAL A 51 3.60 11.12 0.74
CA VAL A 51 3.11 11.49 -0.59
C VAL A 51 3.64 10.51 -1.64
N HIS A 52 4.93 10.19 -1.58
CA HIS A 52 5.54 9.22 -2.50
C HIS A 52 4.99 7.81 -2.27
N TYR A 53 4.78 7.43 -1.01
CA TYR A 53 4.19 6.15 -0.65
C TYR A 53 2.74 6.04 -1.14
N ALA A 54 1.92 7.08 -0.96
CA ALA A 54 0.54 7.12 -1.45
C ALA A 54 0.47 7.09 -2.98
N ALA A 55 1.39 7.78 -3.67
CA ALA A 55 1.49 7.72 -5.13
C ALA A 55 1.86 6.31 -5.61
N TRP A 56 2.83 5.67 -4.96
CA TRP A 56 3.18 4.27 -5.23
C TRP A 56 2.00 3.33 -4.99
N LEU A 57 1.28 3.50 -3.88
CA LEU A 57 0.14 2.64 -3.54
C LEU A 57 -0.99 2.74 -4.58
N ASN A 58 -1.26 3.93 -5.11
CA ASN A 58 -2.24 4.10 -6.20
C ASN A 58 -1.79 3.38 -7.48
N GLN A 59 -0.50 3.44 -7.83
CA GLN A 59 0.02 2.67 -8.95
C GLN A 59 0.00 1.16 -8.68
N ALA A 60 0.28 0.74 -7.45
CA ALA A 60 0.21 -0.65 -7.00
C ALA A 60 -1.22 -1.20 -7.07
N SER A 61 -2.22 -0.44 -6.63
CA SER A 61 -3.63 -0.82 -6.76
C SER A 61 -4.05 -0.93 -8.23
N LEU A 62 -3.57 -0.03 -9.09
CA LEU A 62 -3.90 -0.05 -10.51
C LEU A 62 -3.34 -1.30 -11.21
N ARG A 63 -2.10 -1.74 -10.90
CA ARG A 63 -1.53 -2.97 -11.46
C ARG A 63 -2.33 -4.22 -11.04
N TYR A 64 -2.85 -4.27 -9.81
CA TYR A 64 -3.74 -5.36 -9.40
C TYR A 64 -5.07 -5.34 -10.17
N ALA A 65 -5.66 -4.16 -10.38
CA ALA A 65 -6.90 -4.01 -11.12
C ALA A 65 -6.76 -4.37 -12.62
N LEU A 66 -5.60 -4.14 -13.21
CA LEU A 66 -5.32 -4.53 -14.60
C LEU A 66 -5.07 -6.04 -14.73
N ALA A 67 -4.38 -6.65 -13.75
CA ALA A 67 -4.13 -8.09 -13.72
C ALA A 67 -5.43 -8.91 -13.60
N SER A 68 -6.39 -8.46 -12.77
CA SER A 68 -7.70 -9.13 -12.64
C SER A 68 -8.56 -9.04 -13.90
N ARG A 69 -8.45 -7.93 -14.65
CA ARG A 69 -9.12 -7.72 -15.94
C ARG A 69 -8.59 -8.64 -17.04
N ASP A 70 -7.28 -8.90 -17.08
CA ASP A 70 -6.69 -9.84 -18.03
C ASP A 70 -7.15 -11.28 -17.78
N LEU A 71 -7.22 -11.68 -16.51
CA LEU A 71 -7.69 -13.01 -16.11
C LEU A 71 -9.15 -13.26 -16.53
N SER A 72 -10.01 -12.23 -16.43
CA SER A 72 -11.41 -12.33 -16.86
C SER A 72 -11.57 -12.33 -18.39
N ARG A 73 -10.63 -11.74 -19.15
CA ARG A 73 -10.66 -11.72 -20.62
C ARG A 73 -10.09 -13.00 -21.24
N ARG A 74 -9.21 -13.71 -20.52
CA ARG A 74 -8.62 -14.99 -20.94
C ARG A 74 -9.53 -16.22 -20.75
N SER A 75 -10.78 -16.04 -20.33
CA SER A 75 -11.80 -17.09 -20.40
C SER A 75 -12.71 -16.87 -21.62
N PRO A 76 -12.33 -17.35 -22.82
CA PRO A 76 -13.30 -17.65 -23.85
C PRO A 76 -13.96 -19.01 -23.53
N GLU A 77 -15.22 -19.08 -23.90
CA GLU A 77 -16.17 -20.18 -23.79
C GLU A 77 -15.64 -21.55 -24.26
N GLY A 78 -16.32 -22.61 -23.81
CA GLY A 78 -16.35 -23.87 -24.55
C GLY A 78 -16.50 -25.09 -23.68
N THR A 79 -17.72 -25.40 -23.25
CA THR A 79 -18.36 -26.73 -23.37
C THR A 79 -19.77 -26.62 -22.79
N GLU A 80 -20.68 -26.08 -23.60
CA GLU A 80 -22.06 -26.55 -23.60
C GLU A 80 -22.11 -27.65 -24.68
N PRO A 81 -22.21 -28.94 -24.32
CA PRO A 81 -22.72 -29.93 -25.24
C PRO A 81 -24.24 -30.00 -25.03
N ASP A 82 -24.96 -29.30 -25.90
CA ASP A 82 -26.32 -29.69 -26.27
C ASP A 82 -26.21 -30.98 -27.11
N GLY A 83 -26.83 -32.07 -26.66
CA GLY A 83 -26.95 -33.32 -27.42
C GLY A 83 -26.93 -34.60 -26.57
N ASP A 84 -28.08 -34.99 -26.01
CA ASP A 84 -28.93 -36.10 -26.52
C ASP A 84 -30.27 -36.11 -25.74
#